data_AF-A0A964QH40-F1
#
_entry.id   AF-A0A964QH40-F1
#
_cell.length_a   1.000
_cell.length_b   1.000
_cell.length_c   1.000
_cell.angle_alpha   90.00
_cell.angle_beta   90.00
_cell.angle_gamma   90.00
#
_symmetry.space_group_name_H-M   'P 1'
#
loop_
_entity.id
_entity.type
_entity.pdbx_description
1 polymer ?
#
loop_
_entity_poly.entity_id
_entity_poly.type
_entity_poly.pdbx_seq_one_letter_code
_entity_poly.pdbx_strand_id
1 'polypeptide(L)'
;MSTTAVTGVAGSSVSSVWASRARRSSKRISPGQQRSEGRQMRKLWIAGLLAFFGLAGALWAAPSSPRPTPAPTPAVLSPAQEADEHYNKGLEHEEQARAHEKKAATAKNKQKELDKARVEYELALGEQLEATRLNPKFHEAFSSLGYACRKTGDYTGALKAYDMALMLKPDYAEAIEYRAEAYLGLNRIEDAQKAYEWLFLRDPKKAESLLLAFKGWVERHQADLAGVEAAQLAGVQAWVGQKETADQDVSGTKETGKKEW
;
A
#
# COMPACT_ATOMS: atom_id res chain seq x y z
N MET A 1 -66.78 -34.77 -38.96
CA MET A 1 -65.50 -35.29 -38.45
C MET A 1 -64.75 -34.14 -37.81
N SER A 2 -64.63 -34.21 -36.49
CA SER A 2 -63.83 -33.43 -35.53
C SER A 2 -63.67 -31.93 -35.71
N THR A 3 -64.49 -31.25 -34.91
CA THR A 3 -64.54 -29.85 -34.50
C THR A 3 -63.33 -29.45 -33.65
N THR A 4 -62.79 -28.27 -33.90
CA THR A 4 -61.71 -27.61 -33.15
C THR A 4 -62.29 -26.86 -31.94
N ALA A 5 -61.89 -27.20 -30.70
CA ALA A 5 -61.95 -26.32 -29.52
C ALA A 5 -61.39 -27.00 -28.26
N VAL A 6 -60.39 -26.39 -27.60
CA VAL A 6 -60.14 -26.34 -26.13
C VAL A 6 -59.20 -25.14 -25.92
N THR A 7 -59.71 -23.92 -25.70
CA THR A 7 -59.82 -23.19 -24.42
C THR A 7 -58.49 -22.94 -23.68
N GLY A 8 -58.15 -21.66 -23.53
CA GLY A 8 -57.24 -21.18 -22.49
C GLY A 8 -57.98 -20.89 -21.18
N VAL A 9 -57.27 -21.00 -20.05
CA VAL A 9 -57.56 -20.34 -18.76
C VAL A 9 -56.22 -20.12 -18.03
N ALA A 10 -56.21 -19.02 -17.28
CA ALA A 10 -55.15 -18.31 -16.61
C ALA A 10 -54.55 -18.95 -15.33
N GLY A 11 -53.49 -18.29 -14.83
CA GLY A 11 -52.91 -18.41 -13.49
C GLY A 11 -51.43 -18.77 -13.54
N SER A 12 -50.48 -18.18 -12.79
CA SER A 12 -50.47 -17.14 -11.78
C SER A 12 -49.00 -16.69 -11.67
N SER A 13 -48.71 -15.39 -11.72
CA SER A 13 -48.15 -14.59 -10.61
C SER A 13 -47.13 -15.32 -9.73
N VAL A 14 -45.85 -14.89 -9.78
CA VAL A 14 -45.09 -14.44 -8.59
C VAL A 14 -44.07 -13.38 -9.02
N SER A 15 -44.31 -12.17 -8.54
CA SER A 15 -43.40 -11.03 -8.55
C SER A 15 -42.32 -11.16 -7.45
N SER A 16 -41.15 -10.56 -7.74
CA SER A 16 -40.30 -9.77 -6.83
C SER A 16 -39.74 -10.39 -5.54
N VAL A 17 -38.86 -9.62 -4.87
CA VAL A 17 -38.11 -9.92 -3.62
C VAL A 17 -36.83 -10.72 -3.94
N TRP A 18 -35.61 -10.18 -3.86
CA TRP A 18 -34.92 -9.68 -2.67
C TRP A 18 -34.13 -8.38 -2.94
N ALA A 19 -34.75 -7.25 -2.61
CA ALA A 19 -34.02 -6.07 -2.15
C ALA A 19 -34.42 -5.88 -0.67
N SER A 20 -33.42 -5.72 0.21
CA SER A 20 -33.46 -5.08 1.54
C SER A 20 -32.86 -5.93 2.67
N ARG A 21 -31.71 -5.51 3.21
CA ARG A 21 -31.62 -5.24 4.66
C ARG A 21 -30.42 -4.36 5.03
N ALA A 22 -30.65 -3.06 5.17
CA ALA A 22 -29.98 -2.24 6.18
C ALA A 22 -30.88 -1.03 6.50
N ARG A 23 -31.79 -1.20 7.46
CA ARG A 23 -32.38 -0.08 8.20
C ARG A 23 -31.47 0.20 9.38
N ARG A 24 -30.83 1.37 9.41
CA ARG A 24 -30.54 2.08 10.67
C ARG A 24 -31.17 3.45 10.61
N SER A 25 -32.07 3.63 11.56
CA SER A 25 -32.69 4.84 12.08
C SER A 25 -32.05 6.17 11.68
N SER A 26 -32.66 6.86 10.73
CA SER A 26 -32.60 8.32 10.64
C SER A 26 -33.44 8.92 11.77
N LYS A 27 -32.82 9.48 12.80
CA LYS A 27 -33.53 10.43 13.68
C LYS A 27 -33.73 11.71 12.88
N ARG A 28 -35.00 12.00 12.56
CA ARG A 28 -35.47 13.30 12.11
C ARG A 28 -35.20 14.32 13.21
N ILE A 29 -34.52 15.40 12.87
CA ILE A 29 -34.62 16.66 13.61
C ILE A 29 -35.33 17.60 12.64
N SER A 30 -36.56 17.97 12.98
CA SER A 30 -37.33 18.97 12.23
C SER A 30 -36.92 20.39 12.67
N PRO A 31 -37.06 21.39 11.79
CA PRO A 31 -36.56 22.74 11.99
C PRO A 31 -37.59 23.68 12.62
N GLY A 32 -37.12 24.71 13.33
CA GLY A 32 -37.87 25.97 13.54
C GLY A 32 -38.16 26.37 14.99
N GLN A 33 -37.90 27.66 15.27
CA GLN A 33 -38.17 28.47 16.48
C GLN A 33 -37.16 28.29 17.64
N GLN A 34 -36.42 29.30 18.12
CA GLN A 34 -36.52 30.77 18.15
C GLN A 34 -35.07 31.32 18.14
N ARG A 35 -34.61 32.20 17.25
CA ARG A 35 -34.79 33.67 17.21
C ARG A 35 -35.07 34.32 18.57
N SER A 36 -34.04 34.92 19.18
CA SER A 36 -34.03 36.36 19.56
C SER A 36 -32.82 36.69 20.47
N GLU A 37 -32.05 37.70 20.03
CA GLU A 37 -31.41 38.72 20.90
C GLU A 37 -30.21 38.29 21.77
N GLY A 38 -29.14 39.06 21.95
CA GLY A 38 -28.76 40.40 21.50
C GLY A 38 -27.24 40.43 21.29
N ARG A 39 -26.72 41.11 20.27
CA ARG A 39 -26.48 42.56 20.27
C ARG A 39 -25.89 43.09 21.59
N GLN A 40 -24.62 43.49 21.47
CA GLN A 40 -23.98 44.60 22.17
C GLN A 40 -23.47 44.38 23.60
N MET A 41 -22.15 44.36 23.72
CA MET A 41 -21.37 45.16 24.69
C MET A 41 -20.07 45.54 23.94
N ARG A 42 -19.90 46.71 23.31
CA ARG A 42 -19.67 48.06 23.86
C ARG A 42 -18.72 48.03 25.07
N LYS A 43 -17.44 48.33 24.85
CA LYS A 43 -16.82 49.66 24.99
C LYS A 43 -16.68 50.10 26.45
N LEU A 44 -15.45 50.47 26.81
CA LEU A 44 -14.99 51.53 27.74
C LEU A 44 -14.13 51.01 28.89
N TRP A 45 -12.85 51.40 28.85
CA TRP A 45 -12.29 52.24 29.91
C TRP A 45 -11.50 53.39 29.24
N ILE A 46 -11.93 54.62 29.51
CA ILE A 46 -11.21 55.88 29.28
C ILE A 46 -11.18 56.60 30.62
N ALA A 47 -10.04 57.27 30.90
CA ALA A 47 -9.79 58.44 31.76
C ALA A 47 -8.66 58.15 32.75
N GLY A 48 -7.65 58.97 32.96
CA GLY A 48 -7.22 60.31 32.51
C GLY A 48 -5.81 60.51 33.12
N LEU A 49 -4.92 61.36 32.62
CA LEU A 49 -4.97 62.82 32.67
C LEU A 49 -3.74 63.39 31.96
N LEU A 50 -3.94 64.52 31.27
CA LEU A 50 -2.91 65.40 30.72
C LEU A 50 -2.43 66.40 31.79
N ALA A 51 -1.13 66.70 31.80
CA ALA A 51 -0.54 68.05 31.89
C ALA A 51 1.00 67.93 32.10
N PHE A 52 1.79 68.21 31.08
CA PHE A 52 2.61 69.44 30.91
C PHE A 52 3.93 69.44 31.70
N PHE A 53 5.07 69.41 30.99
CA PHE A 53 6.06 70.51 30.96
C PHE A 53 7.18 70.18 29.97
N GLY A 54 7.55 71.17 29.16
CA GLY A 54 8.63 71.06 28.19
C GLY A 54 10.00 71.03 28.83
N LEU A 55 10.94 70.37 28.15
CA LEU A 55 12.36 70.69 28.25
C LEU A 55 13.04 70.33 26.93
N ALA A 56 13.68 71.36 26.38
CA ALA A 56 14.52 71.30 25.21
C ALA A 56 15.79 70.47 25.48
N GLY A 57 16.31 69.85 24.41
CA GLY A 57 17.74 69.56 24.28
C GLY A 57 18.19 68.18 24.76
N ALA A 58 18.13 67.19 23.87
CA ALA A 58 19.20 66.20 23.67
C ALA A 58 18.86 65.32 22.47
N LEU A 59 19.53 65.54 21.33
CA LEU A 59 19.52 64.63 20.19
C LEU A 59 20.37 63.40 20.57
N TRP A 60 19.81 62.47 21.35
CA TRP A 60 20.43 61.16 21.53
C TRP A 60 20.09 60.33 20.29
N ALA A 61 21.12 59.98 19.52
CA ALA A 61 20.99 59.00 18.45
C ALA A 61 20.49 57.69 19.06
N ALA A 62 19.21 57.39 18.89
CA ALA A 62 18.66 56.10 19.29
C ALA A 62 19.44 55.00 18.53
N PRO A 63 19.94 53.96 19.21
CA PRO A 63 20.54 52.83 18.51
C PRO A 63 19.47 52.26 17.59
N SER A 64 19.75 52.25 16.28
CA SER A 64 18.88 51.66 15.27
C SER A 64 18.47 50.27 15.75
N SER A 65 17.18 50.10 16.08
CA SER A 65 16.65 48.77 16.41
C SER A 65 17.01 47.85 15.24
N PRO A 66 17.65 46.68 15.49
CA PRO A 66 17.97 45.78 14.40
C PRO A 66 16.67 45.48 13.65
N ARG A 67 16.70 45.70 12.33
CA ARG A 67 15.57 45.37 11.45
C ARG A 67 15.19 43.92 11.77
N PRO A 68 13.92 43.59 12.02
CA PRO A 68 13.52 42.21 12.30
C PRO A 68 14.07 41.35 11.17
N THR A 69 14.92 40.37 11.50
CA THR A 69 15.41 39.42 10.51
C THR A 69 14.19 38.76 9.90
N PRO A 70 14.07 38.69 8.56
CA PRO A 70 12.99 37.93 7.96
C PRO A 70 13.03 36.53 8.57
N ALA A 71 11.87 36.03 9.02
CA ALA A 71 11.78 34.66 9.49
C ALA A 71 12.39 33.74 8.41
N PRO A 72 13.16 32.70 8.79
CA PRO A 72 13.71 31.78 7.81
C PRO A 72 12.55 31.30 6.94
N THR A 73 12.61 31.60 5.64
CA THR A 73 11.59 31.13 4.70
C THR A 73 11.63 29.61 4.78
N PRO A 74 10.49 28.92 4.99
CA PRO A 74 10.50 27.46 4.96
C PRO A 74 11.15 27.02 3.66
N ALA A 75 12.19 26.18 3.76
CA ALA A 75 12.94 25.74 2.60
C ALA A 75 11.96 25.01 1.67
N VAL A 76 11.77 25.54 0.46
CA VAL A 76 11.02 24.85 -0.58
C VAL A 76 11.83 23.63 -0.96
N LEU A 77 11.24 22.44 -0.82
CA LEU A 77 11.90 21.19 -1.16
C LEU A 77 12.19 21.14 -2.66
N SER A 78 13.31 20.53 -3.03
CA SER A 78 13.55 20.17 -4.42
C SER A 78 12.65 18.99 -4.81
N PRO A 79 12.35 18.79 -6.11
CA PRO A 79 11.57 17.63 -6.56
C PRO A 79 12.13 16.28 -6.11
N ALA A 80 13.45 16.17 -5.97
CA ALA A 80 14.09 14.96 -5.44
C ALA A 80 13.78 14.75 -3.95
N GLN A 81 13.82 15.82 -3.15
CA GLN A 81 13.46 15.73 -1.73
C GLN A 81 11.97 15.46 -1.53
N GLU A 82 11.10 16.04 -2.38
CA GLU A 82 9.68 15.71 -2.39
C GLU A 82 9.46 14.23 -2.76
N ALA A 83 10.21 13.70 -3.73
CA ALA A 83 10.16 12.28 -4.08
C ALA A 83 10.54 11.39 -2.89
N ASP A 84 11.57 11.75 -2.14
CA ASP A 84 12.00 11.03 -0.94
C ASP A 84 10.92 11.06 0.16
N GLU A 85 10.24 12.20 0.35
CA GLU A 85 9.13 12.30 1.30
C GLU A 85 7.96 11.39 0.92
N HIS A 86 7.55 11.41 -0.35
CA HIS A 86 6.52 10.52 -0.87
C HIS A 86 6.94 9.04 -0.74
N TYR A 87 8.18 8.71 -1.09
CA TYR A 87 8.71 7.36 -0.92
C TYR A 87 8.61 6.88 0.53
N ASN A 88 9.05 7.71 1.48
CA ASN A 88 9.02 7.38 2.91
C ASN A 88 7.58 7.19 3.43
N LYS A 89 6.65 8.08 3.05
CA LYS A 89 5.22 7.90 3.38
C LYS A 89 4.66 6.61 2.80
N GLY A 90 5.04 6.28 1.56
CA GLY A 90 4.68 5.01 0.94
C GLY A 90 5.17 3.81 1.77
N LEU A 91 6.41 3.83 2.24
CA LEU A 91 6.96 2.77 3.09
C LEU A 91 6.24 2.65 4.45
N GLU A 92 5.85 3.78 5.06
CA GLU A 92 5.06 3.77 6.29
C GLU A 92 3.71 3.07 6.10
N HIS A 93 3.02 3.36 5.00
CA HIS A 93 1.79 2.68 4.64
C HIS A 93 2.01 1.18 4.37
N GLU A 94 3.08 0.79 3.68
CA GLU A 94 3.42 -0.63 3.48
C GLU A 94 3.71 -1.37 4.79
N GLU A 95 4.35 -0.71 5.76
CA GLU A 95 4.57 -1.29 7.08
C GLU A 95 3.25 -1.48 7.84
N GLN A 96 2.37 -0.48 7.82
CA GLN A 96 1.05 -0.55 8.43
C GLN A 96 0.20 -1.67 7.79
N ALA A 97 0.28 -1.81 6.46
CA ALA A 97 -0.38 -2.88 5.73
C ALA A 97 0.10 -4.26 6.19
N ARG A 98 1.43 -4.47 6.26
CA ARG A 98 2.02 -5.73 6.75
C ARG A 98 1.66 -6.01 8.21
N ALA A 99 1.58 -4.98 9.06
CA ALA A 99 1.13 -5.13 10.44
C ALA A 99 -0.32 -5.63 10.50
N HIS A 100 -1.20 -5.11 9.64
CA HIS A 100 -2.56 -5.60 9.50
C HIS A 100 -2.64 -7.04 8.96
N GLU A 101 -1.84 -7.40 7.96
CA GLU A 101 -1.73 -8.79 7.46
C GLU A 101 -1.30 -9.76 8.56
N LYS A 102 -0.25 -9.41 9.32
CA LYS A 102 0.23 -10.22 10.46
C LYS A 102 -0.86 -10.37 11.52
N LYS A 103 -1.55 -9.29 11.84
CA LYS A 103 -2.64 -9.32 12.82
C LYS A 103 -3.83 -10.13 12.33
N ALA A 104 -4.10 -10.15 11.02
CA ALA A 104 -5.17 -10.95 10.44
C ALA A 104 -5.01 -12.45 10.71
N ALA A 105 -3.78 -12.95 10.93
CA ALA A 105 -3.52 -14.35 11.27
C ALA A 105 -4.13 -14.79 12.61
N THR A 106 -4.26 -13.87 13.58
CA THR A 106 -4.79 -14.16 14.92
C THR A 106 -6.10 -13.42 15.23
N ALA A 107 -6.54 -12.53 14.34
CA ALA A 107 -7.73 -11.71 14.55
C ALA A 107 -9.01 -12.54 14.48
N LYS A 108 -9.94 -12.28 15.42
CA LYS A 108 -11.31 -12.82 15.40
C LYS A 108 -12.06 -12.49 14.11
N ASN A 109 -11.76 -11.34 13.50
CA ASN A 109 -12.27 -10.96 12.20
C ASN A 109 -11.09 -10.72 11.25
N LYS A 110 -10.60 -11.82 10.65
CA LYS A 110 -9.50 -11.83 9.68
C LYS A 110 -9.77 -10.87 8.51
N GLN A 111 -10.96 -10.95 7.91
CA GLN A 111 -11.31 -10.15 6.73
C GLN A 111 -11.18 -8.65 7.00
N LYS A 112 -11.69 -8.18 8.15
CA LYS A 112 -11.58 -6.76 8.52
C LYS A 112 -10.14 -6.26 8.60
N GLU A 113 -9.20 -7.07 9.08
CA GLU A 113 -7.79 -6.65 9.12
C GLU A 113 -7.15 -6.72 7.73
N LEU A 114 -7.54 -7.68 6.87
CA LEU A 114 -7.10 -7.70 5.47
C LEU A 114 -7.64 -6.50 4.67
N ASP A 115 -8.89 -6.08 4.90
CA ASP A 115 -9.46 -4.90 4.25
C ASP A 115 -8.69 -3.63 4.62
N LYS A 116 -8.25 -3.51 5.88
CA LYS A 116 -7.38 -2.40 6.30
C LYS A 116 -6.01 -2.48 5.63
N ALA A 117 -5.40 -3.67 5.59
CA ALA A 117 -4.13 -3.85 4.89
C ALA A 117 -4.24 -3.42 3.42
N ARG A 118 -5.35 -3.77 2.76
CA ARG A 118 -5.60 -3.39 1.38
C ARG A 118 -5.71 -1.86 1.21
N VAL A 119 -6.38 -1.17 2.12
CA VAL A 119 -6.44 0.31 2.12
C VAL A 119 -5.05 0.93 2.27
N GLU A 120 -4.25 0.43 3.21
CA GLU A 120 -2.88 0.92 3.39
C GLU A 120 -2.01 0.67 2.15
N TYR A 121 -2.15 -0.47 1.47
CA TYR A 121 -1.46 -0.70 0.20
C TYR A 121 -1.93 0.23 -0.94
N GLU A 122 -3.22 0.61 -0.97
CA GLU A 122 -3.73 1.60 -1.94
C GLU A 122 -3.17 3.00 -1.66
N LEU A 123 -2.98 3.37 -0.39
CA LEU A 123 -2.31 4.62 -0.02
C LEU A 123 -0.83 4.60 -0.40
N ALA A 124 -0.12 3.50 -0.10
CA ALA A 124 1.27 3.30 -0.50
C ALA A 124 1.43 3.41 -2.02
N LEU A 125 0.51 2.83 -2.80
CA LEU A 125 0.51 2.93 -4.26
C LEU A 125 0.49 4.40 -4.73
N GLY A 126 -0.38 5.22 -4.14
CA GLY A 126 -0.49 6.64 -4.47
C GLY A 126 0.80 7.42 -4.19
N GLU A 127 1.38 7.21 -3.00
CA GLU A 127 2.64 7.84 -2.60
C GLU A 127 3.81 7.41 -3.50
N GLN A 128 3.91 6.12 -3.85
CA GLN A 128 4.97 5.61 -4.73
C GLN A 128 4.83 6.09 -6.18
N LEU A 129 3.60 6.30 -6.67
CA LEU A 129 3.36 6.93 -7.97
C LEU A 129 3.88 8.37 -8.01
N GLU A 130 3.65 9.15 -6.95
CA GLU A 130 4.18 10.51 -6.88
C GLU A 130 5.72 10.51 -6.76
N ALA A 131 6.30 9.63 -5.94
CA ALA A 131 7.75 9.49 -5.82
C ALA A 131 8.41 9.19 -7.17
N THR A 132 7.87 8.23 -7.93
CA THR A 132 8.40 7.86 -9.26
C THR A 132 8.16 8.93 -10.32
N ARG A 133 7.08 9.71 -10.22
CA ARG A 133 6.80 10.87 -11.09
C ARG A 133 7.81 12.00 -10.85
N LEU A 134 8.10 12.30 -9.59
CA LEU A 134 9.01 13.36 -9.17
C LEU A 134 10.47 12.99 -9.43
N ASN A 135 10.83 11.72 -9.24
CA ASN A 135 12.16 11.18 -9.54
C ASN A 135 12.09 9.91 -10.41
N PRO A 136 12.12 10.06 -11.75
CA PRO A 136 12.07 8.92 -12.69
C PRO A 136 13.31 8.01 -12.67
N LYS A 137 14.33 8.31 -11.85
CA LYS A 137 15.53 7.47 -11.67
C LYS A 137 15.56 6.77 -10.31
N PHE A 138 14.46 6.82 -9.56
CA PHE A 138 14.37 6.26 -8.22
C PHE A 138 14.00 4.77 -8.26
N HIS A 139 15.02 3.91 -8.40
CA HIS A 139 14.80 2.47 -8.57
C HIS A 139 14.12 1.82 -7.36
N GLU A 140 14.41 2.26 -6.13
CA GLU A 140 13.75 1.80 -4.91
C GLU A 140 12.25 2.12 -4.93
N ALA A 141 11.87 3.35 -5.31
CA ALA A 141 10.47 3.74 -5.43
C ALA A 141 9.72 2.93 -6.51
N PHE A 142 10.36 2.61 -7.63
CA PHE A 142 9.77 1.71 -8.63
C PHE A 142 9.57 0.28 -8.10
N SER A 143 10.50 -0.22 -7.27
CA SER A 143 10.35 -1.54 -6.63
C SER A 143 9.19 -1.54 -5.63
N SER A 144 9.09 -0.53 -4.77
CA SER A 144 7.97 -0.37 -3.84
C SER A 144 6.64 -0.15 -4.56
N LEU A 145 6.62 0.61 -5.66
CA LEU A 145 5.43 0.74 -6.52
C LEU A 145 4.97 -0.63 -7.01
N GLY A 146 5.90 -1.47 -7.49
CA GLY A 146 5.59 -2.82 -7.92
C GLY A 146 5.06 -3.69 -6.77
N TYR A 147 5.59 -3.51 -5.57
CA TYR A 147 5.15 -4.22 -4.38
C TYR A 147 3.71 -3.86 -4.01
N ALA A 148 3.38 -2.56 -3.97
CA ALA A 148 2.02 -2.07 -3.74
C ALA A 148 1.02 -2.55 -4.82
N CYS A 149 1.40 -2.51 -6.11
CA CYS A 149 0.60 -3.06 -7.21
C CYS A 149 0.29 -4.55 -7.00
N ARG A 150 1.30 -5.36 -6.67
CA ARG A 150 1.14 -6.80 -6.44
C ARG A 150 0.20 -7.07 -5.27
N LYS A 151 0.34 -6.32 -4.18
CA LYS A 151 -0.48 -6.47 -2.97
C LYS A 151 -1.93 -6.04 -3.17
N THR A 152 -2.19 -5.14 -4.11
CA THR A 152 -3.55 -4.74 -4.51
C THR A 152 -4.14 -5.63 -5.62
N GLY A 153 -3.36 -6.59 -6.14
CA GLY A 153 -3.79 -7.58 -7.15
C GLY A 153 -3.47 -7.19 -8.59
N ASP A 154 -2.88 -6.02 -8.84
CA ASP A 154 -2.44 -5.61 -10.17
C ASP A 154 -1.03 -6.17 -10.49
N TYR A 155 -0.98 -7.46 -10.81
CA TYR A 155 0.27 -8.11 -11.19
C TYR A 155 0.88 -7.55 -12.48
N THR A 156 0.07 -7.01 -13.41
CA THR A 156 0.58 -6.46 -14.67
C THR A 156 1.26 -5.11 -14.45
N GLY A 157 0.64 -4.24 -13.64
CA GLY A 157 1.27 -3.00 -13.18
C GLY A 157 2.54 -3.29 -12.37
N ALA A 158 2.50 -4.32 -11.50
CA ALA A 158 3.65 -4.74 -10.72
C ALA A 158 4.86 -5.10 -11.62
N LEU A 159 4.64 -5.92 -12.65
CA LEU A 159 5.71 -6.28 -13.58
C LEU A 159 6.33 -5.06 -14.28
N LYS A 160 5.51 -4.10 -14.72
CA LYS A 160 6.01 -2.86 -15.34
C LYS A 160 6.87 -2.05 -14.38
N ALA A 161 6.44 -1.93 -13.13
CA ALA A 161 7.20 -1.18 -12.11
C ALA A 161 8.53 -1.87 -11.78
N TYR A 162 8.55 -3.19 -11.59
CA TYR A 162 9.80 -3.92 -11.39
C TYR A 162 10.71 -3.88 -12.63
N ASP A 163 10.15 -3.92 -13.84
CA ASP A 163 10.93 -3.78 -15.07
C ASP A 163 11.65 -2.42 -15.12
N MET A 164 10.97 -1.34 -14.70
CA MET A 164 11.58 -0.02 -14.57
C MET A 164 12.67 0.01 -13.49
N ALA A 165 12.43 -0.59 -12.32
CA ALA A 165 13.43 -0.70 -11.26
C ALA A 165 14.69 -1.44 -11.75
N LEU A 166 14.51 -2.54 -12.48
CA LEU A 166 15.60 -3.36 -13.01
C LEU A 166 16.29 -2.73 -14.23
N MET A 167 15.60 -1.89 -15.00
CA MET A 167 16.24 -1.09 -16.04
C MET A 167 17.19 -0.05 -15.44
N LEU A 168 16.82 0.54 -14.30
CA LEU A 168 17.65 1.50 -13.56
C LEU A 168 18.77 0.82 -12.78
N LYS A 169 18.50 -0.35 -12.20
CA LYS A 169 19.45 -1.16 -11.42
C LYS A 169 19.27 -2.66 -11.73
N PRO A 170 20.02 -3.20 -12.72
CA PRO A 170 19.83 -4.56 -13.21
C PRO A 170 20.06 -5.69 -12.20
N ASP A 171 20.84 -5.44 -11.15
CA ASP A 171 21.20 -6.40 -10.11
C ASP A 171 20.40 -6.22 -8.82
N TYR A 172 19.29 -5.48 -8.87
CA TYR A 172 18.47 -5.22 -7.69
C TYR A 172 17.68 -6.47 -7.27
N ALA A 173 18.29 -7.28 -6.41
CA ALA A 173 17.79 -8.59 -5.99
C ALA A 173 16.34 -8.57 -5.45
N GLU A 174 15.96 -7.51 -4.75
CA GLU A 174 14.59 -7.34 -4.22
C GLU A 174 13.55 -7.18 -5.34
N ALA A 175 13.85 -6.37 -6.36
CA ALA A 175 12.96 -6.24 -7.52
C ALA A 175 12.91 -7.56 -8.33
N ILE A 176 14.00 -8.33 -8.41
CA ILE A 176 14.02 -9.65 -9.06
C ILE A 176 13.11 -10.64 -8.32
N GLU A 177 13.24 -10.72 -6.99
CA GLU A 177 12.40 -11.55 -6.13
C GLU A 177 10.92 -11.20 -6.30
N TYR A 178 10.55 -9.93 -6.11
CA TYR A 178 9.15 -9.54 -6.14
C TYR A 178 8.53 -9.59 -7.54
N ARG A 179 9.31 -9.39 -8.60
CA ARG A 179 8.90 -9.66 -9.98
C ARG A 179 8.62 -11.15 -10.20
N ALA A 180 9.45 -12.03 -9.64
CA ALA A 180 9.20 -13.47 -9.68
C ALA A 180 7.93 -13.86 -8.93
N GLU A 181 7.66 -13.27 -7.77
CA GLU A 181 6.37 -13.44 -7.10
C GLU A 181 5.18 -12.96 -7.95
N ALA A 182 5.34 -11.86 -8.70
CA ALA A 182 4.32 -11.39 -9.62
C ALA A 182 4.12 -12.35 -10.81
N TYR A 183 5.19 -12.98 -11.30
CA TYR A 183 5.09 -14.06 -12.29
C TYR A 183 4.31 -15.26 -11.76
N LEU A 184 4.53 -15.67 -10.51
CA LEU A 184 3.73 -16.71 -9.87
C LEU A 184 2.24 -16.33 -9.79
N GLY A 185 1.93 -15.07 -9.46
CA GLY A 185 0.56 -14.55 -9.47
C GLY A 185 -0.12 -14.58 -10.85
N LEU A 186 0.67 -14.60 -11.92
CA LEU A 186 0.22 -14.71 -13.32
C LEU A 186 0.40 -16.11 -13.91
N ASN A 187 0.74 -17.11 -13.09
CA ASN A 187 1.05 -18.48 -13.51
C ASN A 187 2.18 -18.60 -14.55
N ARG A 188 3.09 -17.62 -14.61
CA ARG A 188 4.31 -17.62 -15.44
C ARG A 188 5.45 -18.32 -14.71
N ILE A 189 5.32 -19.63 -14.53
CA ILE A 189 6.19 -20.42 -13.65
C ILE A 189 7.64 -20.43 -14.13
N GLU A 190 7.87 -20.58 -15.42
CA GLU A 190 9.20 -20.69 -16.00
C GLU A 190 10.02 -19.41 -15.78
N ASP A 191 9.37 -18.24 -15.82
CA ASP A 191 10.03 -16.97 -15.56
C ASP A 191 10.40 -16.80 -14.08
N ALA A 192 9.54 -17.26 -13.17
CA ALA A 192 9.85 -17.29 -11.75
C ALA A 192 11.00 -18.27 -11.42
N GLN A 193 11.08 -19.42 -12.11
CA GLN A 193 12.16 -20.40 -11.91
C GLN A 193 13.52 -19.84 -12.36
N LYS A 194 13.57 -19.13 -13.50
CA LYS A 194 14.78 -18.44 -13.95
C LYS A 194 15.25 -17.39 -12.94
N ALA A 195 14.31 -16.65 -12.34
CA ALA A 195 14.63 -15.68 -11.30
C ALA A 195 15.19 -16.36 -10.04
N TYR A 196 14.61 -17.50 -9.63
CA TYR A 196 15.15 -18.31 -8.53
C TYR A 196 16.58 -18.78 -8.82
N GLU A 197 16.86 -19.31 -10.01
CA GLU A 197 18.23 -19.73 -10.38
C GLU A 197 19.22 -18.57 -10.35
N TRP A 198 18.80 -17.40 -10.80
CA TRP A 198 19.64 -16.20 -10.76
C TRP A 198 19.94 -15.77 -9.32
N LEU A 199 18.92 -15.77 -8.44
CA LEU A 199 19.03 -15.39 -7.03
C LEU A 199 19.83 -16.42 -6.24
N PHE A 200 19.64 -17.71 -6.50
CA PHE A 200 20.31 -18.80 -5.78
C PHE A 200 21.83 -18.65 -5.80
N LEU A 201 22.38 -18.18 -6.93
CA LEU A 201 23.82 -17.97 -7.11
C LEU A 201 24.36 -16.68 -6.49
N ARG A 202 23.50 -15.73 -6.11
CA ARG A 202 23.91 -14.35 -5.76
C ARG A 202 23.42 -13.89 -4.41
N ASP A 203 22.16 -14.16 -4.12
CA ASP A 203 21.50 -13.89 -2.85
C ASP A 203 20.64 -15.10 -2.44
N PRO A 204 21.26 -16.09 -1.76
CA PRO A 204 20.57 -17.30 -1.34
C PRO A 204 19.38 -17.04 -0.41
N LYS A 205 19.40 -15.94 0.37
CA LYS A 205 18.27 -15.60 1.26
C LYS A 205 17.05 -15.17 0.46
N LYS A 206 17.27 -14.40 -0.60
CA LYS A 206 16.21 -14.01 -1.54
C LYS A 206 15.71 -15.22 -2.34
N ALA A 207 16.60 -16.14 -2.69
CA ALA A 207 16.19 -17.41 -3.31
C ALA A 207 15.31 -18.26 -2.39
N GLU A 208 15.68 -18.39 -1.11
CA GLU A 208 14.89 -19.09 -0.10
C GLU A 208 13.50 -18.47 0.09
N SER A 209 13.42 -17.14 0.17
CA SER A 209 12.15 -16.41 0.23
C SER A 209 11.28 -16.68 -1.00
N LEU A 210 11.87 -16.66 -2.20
CA LEU A 210 11.16 -17.01 -3.43
C LEU A 210 10.71 -18.48 -3.45
N LEU A 211 11.51 -19.42 -2.92
CA LEU A 211 11.12 -20.83 -2.79
C LEU A 211 9.91 -21.00 -1.86
N LEU A 212 9.82 -20.20 -0.79
CA LEU A 212 8.63 -20.14 0.05
C LEU A 212 7.41 -19.60 -0.71
N ALA A 213 7.59 -18.62 -1.59
CA ALA A 213 6.51 -18.14 -2.45
C ALA A 213 6.01 -19.23 -3.43
N PHE A 214 6.91 -20.05 -3.98
CA PHE A 214 6.55 -21.24 -4.77
C PHE A 214 5.74 -22.25 -3.96
N LYS A 215 6.13 -22.54 -2.71
CA LYS A 215 5.35 -23.42 -1.81
C LYS A 215 3.94 -22.88 -1.60
N GLY A 216 3.81 -21.60 -1.28
CA GLY A 216 2.51 -20.96 -1.12
C GLY A 216 1.68 -20.99 -2.41
N TRP A 217 2.31 -20.90 -3.60
CA TRP A 217 1.63 -21.08 -4.87
C TRP A 217 1.09 -22.51 -5.03
N VAL A 218 1.88 -23.53 -4.69
CA VAL A 218 1.46 -24.94 -4.73
C VAL A 218 0.27 -25.18 -3.79
N GLU A 219 0.34 -24.70 -2.55
CA GLU A 219 -0.73 -24.85 -1.56
C GLU A 219 -2.06 -24.23 -2.04
N ARG A 220 -2.01 -23.02 -2.61
CA ARG A 220 -3.20 -22.35 -3.15
C ARG A 220 -3.83 -23.14 -4.29
N HIS A 221 -3.02 -23.67 -5.20
CA HIS A 221 -3.52 -24.38 -6.37
C HIS A 221 -3.88 -25.85 -6.10
N GLN A 222 -3.35 -26.45 -5.03
CA GLN A 222 -3.82 -27.73 -4.52
C GLN A 222 -5.25 -27.62 -3.96
N ALA A 223 -5.59 -26.49 -3.33
CA ALA A 223 -6.92 -26.23 -2.79
C ALA A 223 -7.94 -25.84 -3.88
N ASP A 224 -7.48 -25.17 -4.94
CA ASP A 224 -8.29 -24.75 -6.09
C ASP A 224 -7.44 -24.66 -7.37
N LEU A 225 -7.71 -25.53 -8.34
CA LEU A 225 -6.99 -25.59 -9.61
C LEU A 225 -7.37 -24.47 -10.60
N ALA A 226 -8.18 -23.49 -10.21
CA ALA A 226 -8.70 -22.46 -11.10
C ALA A 226 -7.61 -21.77 -11.95
N GLY A 227 -7.52 -22.19 -13.23
CA GLY A 227 -6.60 -21.62 -14.22
C GLY A 227 -5.21 -22.26 -14.31
N VAL A 228 -4.99 -23.42 -13.68
CA VAL A 228 -3.72 -24.16 -13.73
C VAL A 228 -3.94 -25.63 -14.07
N GLU A 229 -3.20 -26.12 -15.07
CA GLU A 229 -3.22 -27.53 -15.44
C GLU A 229 -2.62 -28.40 -14.33
N ALA A 230 -3.23 -29.56 -14.04
CA ALA A 230 -2.75 -30.48 -13.01
C ALA A 230 -1.29 -30.90 -13.23
N ALA A 231 -0.87 -31.02 -14.49
CA ALA A 231 0.52 -31.31 -14.85
C ALA A 231 1.48 -30.17 -14.48
N GLN A 232 1.06 -28.91 -14.64
CA GLN A 232 1.84 -27.74 -14.22
C GLN A 232 2.01 -27.73 -12.70
N LEU A 233 0.92 -27.94 -11.94
CA LEU A 233 0.99 -28.05 -10.48
C LEU A 233 1.95 -29.15 -10.03
N ALA A 234 1.82 -30.35 -10.60
CA ALA A 234 2.70 -31.48 -10.30
C ALA A 234 4.16 -31.16 -10.63
N GLY A 235 4.41 -30.49 -11.76
CA GLY A 235 5.73 -30.04 -12.17
C GLY A 235 6.35 -29.04 -11.18
N VAL A 236 5.59 -28.04 -10.73
CA VAL A 236 6.06 -27.08 -9.72
C VAL A 236 6.32 -27.77 -8.39
N GLN A 237 5.42 -28.66 -7.95
CA GLN A 237 5.58 -29.39 -6.70
C GLN A 237 6.85 -30.27 -6.71
N ALA A 238 7.10 -30.99 -7.80
CA ALA A 238 8.32 -31.79 -7.97
C ALA A 238 9.58 -30.90 -7.99
N TRP A 239 9.52 -29.76 -8.68
CA TRP A 239 10.62 -28.80 -8.73
C TRP A 239 10.94 -28.22 -7.34
N VAL A 240 9.93 -27.82 -6.56
CA VAL A 240 10.12 -27.33 -5.19
C VAL A 240 10.81 -28.38 -4.33
N GLY A 241 10.33 -29.62 -4.36
CA GLY A 241 10.94 -30.72 -3.60
C GLY A 241 12.41 -30.97 -3.96
N GLN A 242 12.78 -30.83 -5.24
CA GLN A 242 14.18 -30.93 -5.68
C GLN A 242 15.06 -29.82 -5.12
N LYS A 243 14.55 -28.58 -5.02
CA LYS A 243 15.34 -27.45 -4.51
C LYS A 243 15.57 -27.54 -3.01
N GLU A 244 14.57 -28.01 -2.26
CA GLU A 244 14.71 -28.22 -0.81
C GLU A 244 15.78 -29.25 -0.45
N THR A 245 15.85 -30.35 -1.18
CA THR A 245 16.87 -31.39 -0.91
C THR A 245 18.27 -30.89 -1.25
N ALA A 246 18.43 -30.13 -2.33
CA ALA A 246 19.70 -29.53 -2.70
C ALA A 246 20.22 -28.54 -1.64
N ASP A 247 19.34 -27.75 -1.02
CA ASP A 247 19.71 -26.81 0.04
C ASP A 247 20.15 -27.51 1.34
N GLN A 248 19.56 -28.67 1.64
CA GLN A 248 19.94 -29.49 2.81
C GLN A 248 21.33 -30.11 2.66
N ASP A 249 21.69 -30.57 1.45
CA ASP A 249 23.00 -31.16 1.18
C ASP A 249 24.14 -30.11 1.24
N VAL A 250 23.85 -28.87 0.80
CA VAL A 250 24.82 -27.74 0.85
C VAL A 250 24.99 -27.18 2.26
N SER A 251 23.96 -27.23 3.10
CA SER A 251 24.05 -26.78 4.50
C SER A 251 24.72 -27.83 5.40
N GLY A 252 24.44 -29.13 5.20
CA GLY A 252 25.10 -30.22 5.94
C GLY A 252 26.61 -30.35 5.68
N THR A 253 27.08 -29.92 4.50
CA THR A 253 28.52 -29.89 4.18
C THR A 253 29.28 -28.72 4.81
N LYS A 254 28.60 -27.66 5.29
CA LYS A 254 29.23 -26.54 5.99
C LYS A 254 29.46 -26.79 7.49
N GLU A 255 28.74 -27.71 8.12
CA GLU A 255 28.90 -28.02 9.55
C GLU A 255 29.99 -29.06 9.85
N THR A 256 30.37 -29.89 8.89
CA THR A 256 31.38 -30.95 9.09
C THR A 256 32.83 -30.47 9.01
N GLY A 257 33.09 -29.22 8.61
CA GLY A 257 34.44 -28.67 8.43
C GLY A 257 35.04 -27.91 9.62
N LYS A 258 34.42 -27.92 10.81
CA LYS A 258 34.84 -27.06 11.96
C LYS A 258 35.34 -27.81 13.20
N LYS A 259 35.70 -29.08 13.10
CA LYS A 259 36.16 -29.89 14.26
C LYS A 259 37.40 -30.74 14.02
N GLU A 260 38.40 -30.22 13.32
CA GLU A 260 39.80 -30.68 13.42
C GLU A 260 40.59 -29.37 13.20
N TRP A 261 41.26 -28.75 14.18
CA TRP A 261 42.34 -29.21 15.06
C TRP A 261 42.38 -28.36 16.34
#